data_AF-A0A6U3ZHP8-F1
#
_entry.id   AF-A0A6U3ZHP8-F1
#
_cell.length_a   1.000
_cell.length_b   1.000
_cell.length_c   1.000
_cell.angle_alpha   90.00
_cell.angle_beta   90.00
_cell.angle_gamma   90.00
#
_symmetry.space_group_name_H-M   'P 1'
#
loop_
_entity.id
_entity.type
_entity.pdbx_description
1 polymer ?
#
loop_
_entity_poly.entity_id
_entity_poly.type
_entity_poly.pdbx_seq_one_letter_code
_entity_poly.pdbx_strand_id
1 'polypeptide(L)'
;VQFVKTHFPERRGTPQFRCCRAVLLVRNPFDAIESFYNLMMTGTHTQNISQEIRDKATKYWEEFAVKEIRVWTNFHKYWLEQQIPILLVRYEDLIREPAKVMSRVVQFVLEINDMGSFFGERIDRCIKEQQEIERLGSYKPRSGGIGKSLAKYSPELIEKMKAEGFEEILEALHYGDLLNKPVEEWSKLPFLPEHAMEFESSQDFIVVNQGNLSRTEKESTKWGMVKKELGIIGEQCNCAQCKAKRAGKDDNGENDKEC
;
A
#
# COMPACT_ATOMS: atom_id res chain seq x y z
N VAL A 1 -13.26 18.85 10.90
CA VAL A 1 -12.28 17.75 10.76
C VAL A 1 -11.56 17.92 9.43
N GLN A 2 -10.22 17.90 9.43
CA GLN A 2 -9.42 17.89 8.21
C GLN A 2 -8.87 16.48 8.00
N PHE A 3 -9.05 15.93 6.80
CA PHE A 3 -8.54 14.61 6.43
C PHE A 3 -7.29 14.77 5.59
N VAL A 4 -6.18 14.16 6.02
CA VAL A 4 -4.90 14.18 5.29
C VAL A 4 -4.47 12.75 5.01
N LYS A 5 -4.33 12.41 3.73
CA LYS A 5 -3.69 11.15 3.31
C LYS A 5 -2.17 11.35 3.31
N THR A 6 -1.44 10.44 3.92
CA THR A 6 0.03 10.43 3.87
C THR A 6 0.57 9.03 3.68
N HIS A 7 1.79 8.96 3.14
CA HIS A 7 2.62 7.76 3.10
C HIS A 7 3.90 7.95 3.93
N PHE A 8 3.99 9.02 4.72
CA PHE A 8 5.12 9.20 5.64
C PHE A 8 5.15 8.05 6.67
N PRO A 9 6.33 7.49 7.02
CA PRO A 9 7.69 7.92 6.64
C PRO A 9 8.24 7.27 5.36
N GLU A 10 7.45 6.54 4.57
CA GLU A 10 7.93 5.95 3.30
C GLU A 10 8.42 7.02 2.32
N ARG A 11 7.65 8.09 2.20
CA ARG A 11 7.98 9.24 1.34
C ARG A 11 7.56 10.52 2.02
N ARG A 12 8.38 11.55 1.84
CA ARG A 12 8.07 12.90 2.34
C ARG A 12 7.01 13.54 1.44
N GLY A 13 5.87 13.92 2.03
CA GLY A 13 4.99 14.92 1.42
C GLY A 13 5.44 16.34 1.76
N THR A 14 4.81 17.35 1.16
CA THR A 14 5.06 18.78 1.46
C THR A 14 3.72 19.45 1.76
N PRO A 15 3.52 20.25 2.83
CA PRO A 15 4.37 20.58 3.99
C PRO A 15 4.12 19.69 5.23
N GLN A 16 4.78 20.01 6.36
CA GLN A 16 4.51 19.44 7.68
C GLN A 16 3.10 19.76 8.16
N PHE A 17 2.50 18.85 8.93
CA PHE A 17 1.16 19.05 9.49
C PHE A 17 1.02 18.40 10.86
N ARG A 18 0.13 18.96 11.69
CA ARG A 18 -0.24 18.37 12.99
C ARG A 18 -1.22 17.23 12.74
N CYS A 19 -0.94 16.08 13.33
CA CYS A 19 -1.80 14.90 13.29
C CYS A 19 -2.22 14.58 14.72
N CYS A 20 -3.52 14.67 15.00
CA CYS A 20 -4.07 14.37 16.31
C CYS A 20 -4.54 12.93 16.43
N ARG A 21 -4.87 12.27 15.31
CA ARG A 21 -5.29 10.86 15.22
C ARG A 21 -4.91 10.30 13.86
N ALA A 22 -4.66 9.00 13.78
CA ALA A 22 -4.38 8.32 12.52
C ALA A 22 -5.23 7.06 12.35
N VAL A 23 -5.72 6.84 11.13
CA VAL A 23 -6.23 5.54 10.71
C VAL A 23 -5.11 4.84 9.96
N LEU A 24 -4.56 3.78 10.55
CA LEU A 24 -3.49 2.99 9.96
C LEU A 24 -4.09 1.84 9.16
N LEU A 25 -4.24 2.04 7.85
CA LEU A 25 -4.65 0.97 6.93
C LEU A 25 -3.43 0.12 6.54
N VAL A 26 -3.40 -1.12 7.00
CA VAL A 26 -2.37 -2.09 6.67
C VAL A 26 -2.91 -3.20 5.76
N ARG A 27 -2.02 -3.80 4.98
CA ARG A 27 -2.27 -5.01 4.19
C ARG A 27 -1.14 -6.00 4.45
N ASN A 28 -1.42 -7.29 4.33
CA ASN A 28 -0.36 -8.30 4.43
C ASN A 28 0.82 -7.95 3.49
N PRO A 29 2.08 -8.10 3.96
CA PRO A 29 3.23 -7.57 3.23
C PRO A 29 3.41 -8.21 1.86
N PHE A 30 3.11 -9.50 1.71
CA PHE A 30 3.30 -10.22 0.46
C PHE A 30 2.45 -9.65 -0.67
N ASP A 31 1.17 -9.39 -0.41
CA ASP A 31 0.28 -8.77 -1.39
C ASP A 31 0.55 -7.28 -1.57
N ALA A 32 0.97 -6.57 -0.51
CA ALA A 32 1.32 -5.16 -0.60
C ALA A 32 2.54 -4.93 -1.51
N ILE A 33 3.62 -5.70 -1.29
CA ILE A 33 4.87 -5.60 -2.04
C ILE A 33 4.66 -5.99 -3.51
N GLU A 34 3.95 -7.08 -3.79
CA GLU A 34 3.66 -7.48 -5.16
C GLU A 34 2.77 -6.45 -5.88
N SER A 35 1.80 -5.88 -5.16
CA SER A 35 0.98 -4.81 -5.71
C SER A 35 1.82 -3.59 -6.08
N PHE A 36 2.77 -3.22 -5.21
CA PHE A 36 3.68 -2.10 -5.46
C PHE A 36 4.66 -2.39 -6.61
N TYR A 37 5.21 -3.61 -6.68
CA TYR A 37 6.07 -4.03 -7.78
C TYR A 37 5.40 -3.87 -9.14
N ASN A 38 4.16 -4.37 -9.28
CA ASN A 38 3.42 -4.23 -10.52
C ASN A 38 3.18 -2.76 -10.87
N LEU A 39 2.79 -1.93 -9.88
CA LEU A 39 2.64 -0.49 -10.10
C LEU A 39 3.92 0.14 -10.62
N MET A 40 5.07 -0.19 -10.02
CA MET A 40 6.33 0.37 -10.43
C MET A 40 6.75 -0.09 -11.82
N MET A 41 6.46 -1.34 -12.18
CA MET A 41 6.79 -1.90 -13.49
C MET A 41 5.89 -1.39 -14.62
N THR A 42 4.57 -1.35 -14.41
CA THR A 42 3.60 -0.96 -15.45
C THR A 42 3.30 0.54 -15.46
N GLY A 43 3.58 1.25 -14.36
CA GLY A 43 3.13 2.63 -14.17
C GLY A 43 1.63 2.77 -13.88
N THR A 44 0.90 1.65 -13.80
CA THR A 44 -0.56 1.65 -13.63
C THR A 44 -0.99 0.76 -12.47
N HIS A 45 -2.07 1.15 -11.81
CA HIS A 45 -2.64 0.35 -10.72
C HIS A 45 -3.47 -0.84 -11.20
N THR A 46 -3.75 -0.93 -12.51
CA THR A 46 -4.73 -1.85 -13.09
C THR A 46 -4.09 -3.02 -13.82
N GLN A 47 -2.82 -2.91 -14.21
CA GLN A 47 -2.12 -3.93 -14.98
C GLN A 47 -1.19 -4.79 -14.12
N ASN A 48 -0.94 -6.01 -14.59
CA ASN A 48 0.12 -6.89 -14.11
C ASN A 48 1.19 -7.00 -15.18
N ILE A 49 2.43 -7.25 -14.77
CA ILE A 49 3.46 -7.64 -15.74
C ILE A 49 3.13 -9.01 -16.35
N SER A 50 3.56 -9.24 -17.59
CA SER A 50 3.44 -10.55 -18.23
C SER A 50 4.32 -11.59 -17.54
N GLN A 51 3.99 -12.88 -17.68
CA GLN A 51 4.81 -13.96 -17.13
C GLN A 51 6.24 -13.94 -17.71
N GLU A 52 6.37 -13.66 -19.01
CA GLU A 52 7.69 -13.54 -19.65
C GLU A 52 8.57 -12.45 -19.00
N ILE A 53 8.00 -11.28 -18.71
CA ILE A 53 8.71 -10.21 -18.01
C ILE A 53 9.03 -10.66 -16.58
N ARG A 54 8.10 -11.35 -15.91
CA ARG A 54 8.31 -11.85 -14.54
C ARG A 54 9.52 -12.76 -14.46
N ASP A 55 9.61 -13.72 -15.37
CA ASP A 55 10.70 -14.69 -15.41
C ASP A 55 12.05 -13.99 -15.61
N LYS A 56 12.13 -13.05 -16.56
CA LYS A 56 13.32 -12.21 -16.80
C LYS A 56 13.66 -11.32 -15.60
N ALA A 57 12.66 -10.88 -14.86
CA ALA A 57 12.82 -9.93 -13.77
C ALA A 57 13.08 -10.57 -12.39
N THR A 58 13.19 -11.91 -12.31
CA THR A 58 13.32 -12.66 -11.04
C THR A 58 14.38 -12.08 -10.10
N LYS A 59 15.57 -11.77 -10.61
CA LYS A 59 16.65 -11.16 -9.81
C LYS A 59 16.25 -9.81 -9.21
N TYR A 60 15.64 -8.93 -10.01
CA TYR A 60 15.19 -7.61 -9.55
C TYR A 60 14.01 -7.73 -8.57
N TRP A 61 13.14 -8.72 -8.77
CA TRP A 61 12.05 -9.02 -7.86
C TRP A 61 12.56 -9.42 -6.48
N GLU A 62 13.50 -10.37 -6.40
CA GLU A 62 14.04 -10.80 -5.10
C GLU A 62 14.72 -9.65 -4.35
N GLU A 63 15.58 -8.88 -5.04
CA GLU A 63 16.25 -7.73 -4.45
C GLU A 63 15.25 -6.67 -3.99
N PHE A 64 14.23 -6.40 -4.81
CA PHE A 64 13.16 -5.47 -4.47
C PHE A 64 12.36 -5.94 -3.26
N ALA A 65 11.93 -7.20 -3.20
CA ALA A 65 11.12 -7.72 -2.12
C ALA A 65 11.82 -7.62 -0.76
N VAL A 66 13.14 -7.89 -0.71
CA VAL A 66 13.95 -7.71 0.50
C VAL A 66 14.08 -6.23 0.89
N LYS A 67 14.26 -5.32 -0.06
CA LYS A 67 14.27 -3.88 0.24
C LYS A 67 12.91 -3.39 0.73
N GLU A 68 11.83 -3.83 0.10
CA GLU A 68 10.49 -3.38 0.46
C GLU A 68 10.02 -3.93 1.78
N ILE A 69 10.40 -5.16 2.17
CA ILE A 69 10.02 -5.65 3.49
C ILE A 69 10.66 -4.78 4.59
N ARG A 70 11.90 -4.30 4.41
CA ARG A 70 12.50 -3.33 5.34
C ARG A 70 11.72 -2.03 5.41
N VAL A 71 11.33 -1.47 4.26
CA VAL A 71 10.54 -0.24 4.20
C VAL A 71 9.18 -0.42 4.86
N TRP A 72 8.51 -1.55 4.59
CA TRP A 72 7.24 -1.93 5.18
C TRP A 72 7.36 -2.06 6.70
N THR A 73 8.37 -2.77 7.21
CA THR A 73 8.64 -2.93 8.64
C THR A 73 8.87 -1.58 9.30
N ASN A 74 9.77 -0.76 8.77
CA ASN A 74 10.11 0.55 9.32
C ASN A 74 8.93 1.53 9.28
N PHE A 75 8.09 1.47 8.24
CA PHE A 75 6.88 2.27 8.14
C PHE A 75 5.89 1.94 9.27
N HIS A 76 5.58 0.66 9.47
CA HIS A 76 4.62 0.26 10.50
C HIS A 76 5.19 0.44 11.90
N LYS A 77 6.48 0.15 12.11
CA LYS A 77 7.18 0.45 13.36
C LYS A 77 7.04 1.92 13.75
N TYR A 78 7.30 2.84 12.81
CA TYR A 78 7.11 4.26 13.05
C TYR A 78 5.69 4.57 13.56
N TRP A 79 4.65 4.07 12.88
CA TRP A 79 3.28 4.39 13.26
C TRP A 79 2.88 3.75 14.60
N LEU A 80 3.27 2.50 14.85
CA LEU A 80 2.99 1.80 16.11
C LEU A 80 3.70 2.43 17.33
N GLU A 81 4.81 3.14 17.11
CA GLU A 81 5.54 3.87 18.16
C GLU A 81 4.96 5.28 18.45
N GLN A 82 3.98 5.75 17.67
CA GLN A 82 3.39 7.07 17.91
C GLN A 82 2.47 7.06 19.13
N GLN A 83 2.43 8.19 19.82
CA GLN A 83 1.68 8.36 21.07
C GLN A 83 0.34 9.10 20.87
N ILE A 84 -0.15 9.19 19.64
CA ILE A 84 -1.49 9.68 19.31
C ILE A 84 -2.46 8.51 19.17
N PRO A 85 -3.79 8.71 19.25
CA PRO A 85 -4.74 7.65 18.99
C PRO A 85 -4.58 7.12 17.56
N ILE A 86 -4.45 5.80 17.44
CA ILE A 86 -4.35 5.11 16.15
C ILE A 86 -5.42 4.05 16.07
N LEU A 87 -6.21 4.08 14.99
CA LEU A 87 -7.10 2.99 14.61
C LEU A 87 -6.43 2.13 13.55
N LEU A 88 -6.05 0.92 13.91
CA LEU A 88 -5.55 -0.10 12.99
C LEU A 88 -6.72 -0.74 12.23
N VAL A 89 -6.60 -0.72 10.90
CA VAL A 89 -7.52 -1.37 9.98
C VAL A 89 -6.72 -2.28 9.06
N ARG A 90 -7.12 -3.55 8.95
CA ARG A 90 -6.54 -4.46 7.95
C ARG A 90 -7.37 -4.42 6.66
N TYR A 91 -6.68 -4.36 5.53
CA TYR A 91 -7.29 -4.41 4.20
C TYR A 91 -8.17 -5.66 4.04
N GLU A 92 -7.71 -6.80 4.55
CA GLU A 92 -8.42 -8.08 4.53
C GLU A 92 -9.75 -8.01 5.30
N ASP A 93 -9.79 -7.32 6.44
CA ASP A 93 -11.03 -7.10 7.19
C ASP A 93 -11.96 -6.14 6.44
N LEU A 94 -11.40 -5.06 5.88
CA LEU A 94 -12.15 -4.06 5.13
C LEU A 94 -12.86 -4.65 3.91
N ILE A 95 -12.22 -5.55 3.16
CA ILE A 95 -12.86 -6.15 1.98
C ILE A 95 -13.86 -7.26 2.32
N ARG A 96 -13.77 -7.87 3.51
CA ARG A 96 -14.70 -8.92 3.96
C ARG A 96 -15.94 -8.35 4.66
N GLU A 97 -15.75 -7.32 5.48
CA GLU A 97 -16.79 -6.70 6.30
C GLU A 97 -16.74 -5.16 6.19
N PRO A 98 -16.89 -4.60 4.97
CA PRO A 98 -16.68 -3.17 4.73
C PRO A 98 -17.57 -2.28 5.58
N ALA A 99 -18.83 -2.66 5.79
CA ALA A 99 -19.78 -1.89 6.59
C ALA A 99 -19.31 -1.75 8.05
N LYS A 100 -18.89 -2.85 8.68
CA LYS A 100 -18.43 -2.85 10.08
C LYS A 100 -17.12 -2.10 10.26
N VAL A 101 -16.16 -2.33 9.36
CA VAL A 101 -14.86 -1.63 9.39
C VAL A 101 -15.06 -0.13 9.19
N MET A 102 -15.84 0.28 8.19
CA MET A 102 -16.12 1.70 7.95
C MET A 102 -16.91 2.34 9.09
N SER A 103 -17.79 1.59 9.76
CA SER A 103 -18.47 2.07 10.97
C SER A 103 -17.46 2.45 12.06
N ARG A 104 -16.49 1.57 12.36
CA ARG A 104 -15.44 1.87 13.35
C ARG A 104 -14.58 3.06 12.92
N VAL A 105 -14.24 3.18 11.63
CA VAL A 105 -13.49 4.33 11.11
C VAL A 105 -14.25 5.64 11.31
N VAL A 106 -15.55 5.68 11.01
CA VAL A 106 -16.37 6.88 11.18
C VAL A 106 -16.49 7.26 12.66
N GLN A 107 -16.76 6.29 13.54
CA GLN A 107 -16.81 6.50 14.99
C GLN A 107 -15.51 7.07 15.52
N PHE A 108 -14.38 6.48 15.14
CA PHE A 108 -13.05 6.92 15.57
C PHE A 108 -12.70 8.32 15.10
N VAL A 109 -12.94 8.63 13.81
CA VAL A 109 -12.52 9.93 13.25
C VAL A 109 -13.43 11.07 13.71
N LEU A 110 -14.72 10.81 13.91
CA LEU A 110 -15.68 11.82 14.37
C LEU A 110 -15.82 11.87 15.89
N GLU A 111 -15.19 10.95 16.62
CA GLU A 111 -15.30 10.80 18.08
C GLU A 111 -16.76 10.63 18.54
N ILE A 112 -17.51 9.81 17.81
CA ILE A 112 -18.91 9.52 18.11
C ILE A 112 -19.07 8.05 18.49
N ASN A 113 -19.87 7.79 19.51
CA ASN A 113 -20.22 6.43 19.92
C ASN A 113 -21.38 5.87 19.10
N ASP A 114 -22.34 6.74 18.75
CA ASP A 114 -23.49 6.40 17.93
C ASP A 114 -23.42 7.12 16.58
N MET A 115 -23.57 6.34 15.51
CA MET A 115 -23.58 6.81 14.14
C MET A 115 -24.98 7.24 13.66
N GLY A 116 -26.03 6.84 14.38
CA GLY A 116 -27.41 6.95 13.91
C GLY A 116 -27.65 6.27 12.55
N SER A 117 -28.80 6.53 11.95
CA SER A 117 -29.12 6.01 10.60
C SER A 117 -28.34 6.73 9.50
N PHE A 118 -28.00 8.00 9.68
CA PHE A 118 -27.39 8.84 8.65
C PHE A 118 -26.06 8.29 8.11
N PHE A 119 -25.13 7.90 8.97
CA PHE A 119 -23.84 7.36 8.51
C PHE A 119 -23.97 5.93 8.02
N GLY A 120 -24.79 5.10 8.68
CA GLY A 120 -25.05 3.73 8.26
C GLY A 120 -25.60 3.65 6.83
N GLU A 121 -26.63 4.45 6.53
CA GLU A 121 -27.22 4.52 5.19
C GLU A 121 -26.21 4.99 4.13
N ARG A 122 -25.31 5.93 4.46
CA ARG A 122 -24.28 6.41 3.52
C ARG A 122 -23.19 5.37 3.29
N ILE A 123 -22.77 4.65 4.33
CA ILE A 123 -21.83 3.54 4.19
C ILE A 123 -22.44 2.46 3.28
N ASP A 124 -23.68 2.04 3.57
CA ASP A 124 -24.40 1.05 2.77
C ASP A 124 -24.56 1.48 1.32
N ARG A 125 -24.90 2.76 1.10
CA ARG A 125 -25.02 3.32 -0.25
C ARG A 125 -23.68 3.27 -0.97
N CYS A 126 -22.59 3.72 -0.33
CA CYS A 126 -21.26 3.68 -0.94
C CYS A 126 -20.79 2.26 -1.29
N ILE A 127 -21.16 1.26 -0.48
CA ILE A 127 -20.84 -0.15 -0.74
C ILE A 127 -21.70 -0.72 -1.88
N LYS A 128 -23.00 -0.42 -1.91
CA LYS A 128 -23.91 -0.92 -2.96
C LYS A 128 -23.66 -0.27 -4.32
N GLU A 129 -23.38 1.04 -4.32
CA GLU A 129 -23.09 1.84 -5.50
C GLU A 129 -21.59 1.80 -5.86
N GLN A 130 -20.82 0.86 -5.34
CA GLN A 130 -19.38 0.75 -5.58
C GLN A 130 -19.06 0.67 -7.09
N GLN A 131 -19.95 0.10 -7.91
CA GLN A 131 -19.85 0.13 -9.38
C GLN A 131 -19.99 1.53 -10.00
N GLU A 132 -20.73 2.45 -9.37
CA GLU A 132 -20.83 3.85 -9.79
C GLU A 132 -19.65 4.67 -9.26
N ILE A 133 -19.12 4.35 -8.07
CA ILE A 133 -17.89 4.97 -7.54
C ILE A 133 -16.66 4.58 -8.39
N GLU A 134 -16.60 3.35 -8.88
CA GLU A 134 -15.60 2.90 -9.87
C GLU A 134 -15.72 3.64 -11.21
N ARG A 135 -16.88 4.25 -11.52
CA ARG A 135 -17.06 5.13 -12.70
C ARG A 135 -16.69 6.59 -12.41
N LEU A 136 -16.65 7.00 -11.14
CA LEU A 136 -16.34 8.38 -10.72
C LEU A 136 -14.83 8.65 -10.60
N GLY A 137 -13.97 7.65 -10.76
CA GLY A 137 -12.51 7.79 -10.73
C GLY A 137 -11.79 6.92 -11.76
N SER A 138 -10.52 7.25 -12.06
CA SER A 138 -9.66 6.49 -12.98
C SER A 138 -9.12 5.16 -12.39
N TYR A 139 -9.47 4.85 -11.14
CA TYR A 139 -8.91 3.72 -10.39
C TYR A 139 -9.86 2.53 -10.40
N LYS A 140 -9.50 1.48 -11.13
CA LYS A 140 -10.09 0.13 -11.00
C LYS A 140 -9.14 -0.76 -10.19
N PRO A 141 -9.52 -1.25 -9.00
CA PRO A 141 -8.69 -2.19 -8.27
C PRO A 141 -8.41 -3.44 -9.12
N ARG A 142 -7.17 -3.96 -9.10
CA ARG A 142 -6.89 -5.31 -9.61
C ARG A 142 -7.71 -6.34 -8.84
N SER A 143 -7.95 -7.52 -9.45
CA SER A 143 -8.73 -8.61 -8.83
C SER A 143 -8.27 -8.87 -7.40
N GLY A 144 -9.08 -8.41 -6.44
CA GLY A 144 -8.82 -8.53 -5.02
C GLY A 144 -8.63 -9.99 -4.64
N GLY A 145 -7.71 -10.25 -3.74
CA GLY A 145 -7.47 -11.57 -3.20
C GLY A 145 -6.53 -11.46 -2.03
N ILE A 146 -6.78 -12.29 -1.03
CA ILE A 146 -5.97 -12.40 0.17
C ILE A 146 -4.98 -13.53 -0.06
N GLY A 147 -3.68 -13.23 0.03
CA GLY A 147 -2.59 -14.19 -0.02
C GLY A 147 -2.20 -14.69 -1.42
N LYS A 148 -2.86 -14.21 -2.48
CA LYS A 148 -2.59 -14.62 -3.87
C LYS A 148 -1.13 -14.40 -4.29
N SER A 149 -0.44 -13.45 -3.67
CA SER A 149 0.93 -13.11 -4.05
C SER A 149 1.97 -14.02 -3.43
N LEU A 150 1.65 -14.81 -2.38
CA LEU A 150 2.64 -15.63 -1.69
C LEU A 150 3.31 -16.64 -2.62
N ALA A 151 2.56 -17.20 -3.58
CA ALA A 151 3.10 -18.12 -4.59
C ALA A 151 4.24 -17.53 -5.45
N LYS A 152 4.44 -16.22 -5.42
CA LYS A 152 5.51 -15.52 -6.15
C LYS A 152 6.79 -15.33 -5.32
N TYR A 153 6.80 -15.82 -4.08
CA TYR A 153 7.94 -15.78 -3.18
C TYR A 153 8.48 -17.19 -3.04
N SER A 154 9.74 -17.39 -3.43
CA SER A 154 10.43 -18.65 -3.16
C SER A 154 10.68 -18.82 -1.66
N PRO A 155 10.79 -20.06 -1.15
CA PRO A 155 11.16 -20.30 0.24
C PRO A 155 12.45 -19.57 0.64
N GLU A 156 13.46 -19.54 -0.23
CA GLU A 156 14.72 -18.85 0.01
C GLU A 156 14.53 -17.33 0.12
N LEU A 157 13.62 -16.75 -0.67
CA LEU A 157 13.29 -15.33 -0.58
C LEU A 157 12.58 -15.02 0.74
N ILE A 158 11.66 -15.88 1.17
CA ILE A 158 10.96 -15.71 2.46
C ILE A 158 11.96 -15.74 3.61
N GLU A 159 12.92 -16.67 3.61
CA GLU A 159 13.98 -16.71 4.63
C GLU A 159 14.87 -15.46 4.61
N LYS A 160 15.24 -14.95 3.43
CA LYS A 160 15.93 -13.65 3.32
C LYS A 160 15.11 -12.51 3.90
N MET A 161 13.80 -12.50 3.66
CA MET A 161 12.90 -11.48 4.22
C MET A 161 12.80 -11.61 5.74
N LYS A 162 12.72 -12.83 6.30
CA LYS A 162 12.66 -13.05 7.75
C LYS A 162 13.89 -12.52 8.46
N ALA A 163 15.07 -12.63 7.83
CA ALA A 163 16.31 -12.05 8.36
C ALA A 163 16.24 -10.51 8.54
N GLU A 164 15.27 -9.83 7.93
CA GLU A 164 15.01 -8.40 8.12
C GLU A 164 14.14 -8.08 9.35
N GLY A 165 13.67 -9.10 10.08
CA GLY A 165 13.00 -8.92 11.38
C GLY A 165 11.57 -8.39 11.30
N PHE A 166 10.82 -8.66 10.22
CA PHE A 166 9.44 -8.19 10.07
C PHE A 166 8.39 -8.96 10.88
N GLU A 167 8.79 -10.08 11.52
CA GLU A 167 7.87 -10.97 12.26
C GLU A 167 7.27 -10.30 13.50
N GLU A 168 8.04 -9.48 14.22
CA GLU A 168 7.54 -8.70 15.36
C GLU A 168 6.42 -7.74 14.93
N ILE A 169 6.59 -7.10 13.77
CA ILE A 169 5.59 -6.20 13.20
C ILE A 169 4.37 -6.98 12.69
N LEU A 170 4.54 -8.20 12.16
CA LEU A 170 3.39 -9.05 11.84
C LEU A 170 2.56 -9.35 13.09
N GLU A 171 3.20 -9.72 14.20
CA GLU A 171 2.49 -10.01 15.45
C GLU A 171 1.72 -8.77 15.95
N ALA A 172 2.38 -7.62 15.99
CA ALA A 172 1.76 -6.35 16.41
C ALA A 172 0.56 -5.92 15.54
N LEU A 173 0.54 -6.37 14.27
CA LEU A 173 -0.55 -6.09 13.32
C LEU A 173 -1.56 -7.24 13.21
N HIS A 174 -1.51 -8.22 14.12
CA HIS A 174 -2.35 -9.42 14.13
C HIS A 174 -2.26 -10.26 12.85
N TYR A 175 -1.05 -10.39 12.32
CA TYR A 175 -0.69 -11.24 11.20
C TYR A 175 0.31 -12.36 11.59
N GLY A 176 0.62 -12.57 12.88
CA GLY A 176 1.62 -13.55 13.32
C GLY A 176 1.41 -14.98 12.79
N ASP A 177 0.15 -15.36 12.58
CA ASP A 177 -0.22 -16.66 12.03
C ASP A 177 -0.02 -16.81 10.51
N LEU A 178 0.23 -15.72 9.75
CA LEU A 178 0.28 -15.77 8.29
C LEU A 178 1.29 -16.80 7.78
N LEU A 179 2.48 -16.82 8.35
CA LEU A 179 3.56 -17.71 7.93
C LEU A 179 3.38 -19.15 8.42
N ASN A 180 2.51 -19.36 9.41
CA ASN A 180 2.23 -20.67 10.00
C ASN A 180 0.99 -21.35 9.39
N LYS A 181 0.18 -20.59 8.65
CA LYS A 181 -1.06 -21.09 8.03
C LYS A 181 -0.94 -21.17 6.51
N PRO A 182 -1.55 -22.18 5.88
CA PRO A 182 -1.61 -22.25 4.42
C PRO A 182 -2.41 -21.05 3.86
N VAL A 183 -2.05 -20.62 2.65
CA VAL A 183 -2.60 -19.41 2.00
C VAL A 183 -4.12 -19.45 1.87
N GLU A 184 -4.67 -20.64 1.66
CA GLU A 184 -6.10 -20.89 1.52
C GLU A 184 -6.87 -20.49 2.79
N GLU A 185 -6.22 -20.53 3.95
CA GLU A 185 -6.78 -20.16 5.23
C GLU A 185 -6.64 -18.66 5.54
N TRP A 186 -5.86 -17.90 4.77
CA TRP A 186 -5.67 -16.47 5.04
C TRP A 186 -6.97 -15.67 4.87
N SER A 187 -7.85 -16.12 3.98
CA SER A 187 -9.20 -15.57 3.84
C SER A 187 -10.07 -15.74 5.09
N LYS A 188 -9.70 -16.69 5.97
CA LYS A 188 -10.39 -17.06 7.21
C LYS A 188 -9.68 -16.55 8.47
N LEU A 189 -8.67 -15.68 8.32
CA LEU A 189 -8.04 -15.06 9.48
C LEU A 189 -9.11 -14.41 10.38
N PRO A 190 -9.02 -14.58 11.71
CA PRO A 190 -9.93 -13.92 12.61
C PRO A 190 -9.85 -12.42 12.38
N PHE A 191 -10.99 -11.72 12.43
CA PHE A 191 -11.03 -10.26 12.36
C PHE A 191 -10.24 -9.64 13.52
N LEU A 192 -9.76 -8.40 13.34
CA LEU A 192 -9.35 -7.61 14.50
C LEU A 192 -10.51 -7.50 15.51
N PRO A 193 -10.22 -7.29 16.80
CA PRO A 193 -11.25 -6.92 17.78
C PRO A 193 -12.12 -5.80 17.22
N GLU A 194 -13.45 -5.96 17.31
CA GLU A 194 -14.43 -5.01 16.77
C GLU A 194 -14.27 -4.65 15.27
N HIS A 195 -13.51 -5.43 14.49
CA HIS A 195 -13.15 -5.18 13.09
C HIS A 195 -12.15 -4.01 12.87
N ALA A 196 -11.66 -3.38 13.94
CA ALA A 196 -10.58 -2.40 13.92
C ALA A 196 -10.04 -2.22 15.35
N MET A 197 -8.72 -2.10 15.52
CA MET A 197 -8.10 -2.05 16.85
C MET A 197 -7.57 -0.64 17.15
N GLU A 198 -7.92 -0.11 18.32
CA GLU A 198 -7.41 1.19 18.78
C GLU A 198 -6.18 1.01 19.67
N PHE A 199 -5.17 1.86 19.45
CA PHE A 199 -4.00 1.97 20.32
C PHE A 199 -4.14 3.17 21.26
N GLU A 200 -3.69 2.98 22.50
CA GLU A 200 -3.70 4.01 23.54
C GLU A 200 -2.81 5.20 23.16
N SER A 201 -3.13 6.35 23.74
CA SER A 201 -2.47 7.62 23.47
C SER A 201 -2.03 8.32 24.74
N SER A 202 -0.88 8.98 24.68
CA SER A 202 -0.33 9.84 25.73
C SER A 202 -0.02 11.25 25.23
N GLN A 203 -0.33 11.58 23.97
CA GLN A 203 -0.07 12.87 23.34
C GLN A 203 -1.28 13.37 22.54
N ASP A 204 -1.54 14.68 22.62
CA ASP A 204 -2.64 15.31 21.88
C ASP A 204 -2.41 15.34 20.36
N PHE A 205 -1.14 15.45 19.93
CA PHE A 205 -0.76 15.47 18.52
C PHE A 205 0.73 15.18 18.30
N ILE A 206 1.06 14.75 17.10
CA ILE A 206 2.42 14.72 16.55
C ILE A 206 2.53 15.66 15.34
N VAL A 207 3.74 16.03 14.96
CA VAL A 207 4.00 16.69 13.67
C VAL A 207 4.51 15.62 12.70
N VAL A 208 3.84 15.49 11.56
CA VAL A 208 4.14 14.52 10.49
C VAL A 208 4.88 15.23 9.34
N ASN A 209 5.59 14.46 8.51
CA ASN A 209 6.52 14.93 7.47
C ASN A 209 7.79 15.59 8.03
N GLN A 210 8.25 15.17 9.21
CA GLN A 210 9.53 15.57 9.79
C GLN A 210 10.37 14.34 10.16
N GLY A 211 11.69 14.47 10.14
CA GLY A 211 12.61 13.37 10.46
C GLY A 211 12.96 12.47 9.28
N ASN A 212 13.46 11.28 9.60
CA ASN A 212 14.01 10.33 8.64
C ASN A 212 12.92 9.56 7.89
N LEU A 213 13.21 9.18 6.66
CA LEU A 213 12.33 8.33 5.85
C LEU A 213 12.66 6.85 6.08
N SER A 214 11.64 5.99 5.99
CA SER A 214 11.84 4.54 6.01
C SER A 214 12.46 4.01 4.72
N ARG A 215 12.32 4.75 3.62
CA ARG A 215 12.99 4.49 2.35
C ARG A 215 14.18 5.43 2.17
N THR A 216 15.39 4.88 2.19
CA THR A 216 16.62 5.61 1.87
C THR A 216 17.10 5.25 0.45
N GLU A 217 18.24 5.82 0.02
CA GLU A 217 18.88 5.45 -1.24
C GLU A 217 19.21 3.95 -1.33
N LYS A 218 19.43 3.27 -0.19
CA LYS A 218 19.70 1.83 -0.13
C LYS A 218 18.48 0.99 -0.51
N GLU A 219 17.29 1.45 -0.14
CA GLU A 219 16.02 0.78 -0.42
C GLU A 219 15.40 1.24 -1.75
N SER A 220 15.96 2.25 -2.40
CA SER A 220 15.48 2.72 -3.70
C SER A 220 15.90 1.80 -4.84
N THR A 221 14.92 1.29 -5.59
CA THR A 221 15.14 0.59 -6.86
C THR A 221 15.20 1.59 -8.02
N LYS A 222 16.23 1.49 -8.87
CA LYS A 222 16.40 2.31 -10.07
C LYS A 222 15.51 1.81 -11.21
N TRP A 223 14.20 1.99 -11.07
CA TRP A 223 13.19 1.46 -12.00
C TRP A 223 13.42 1.81 -13.47
N GLY A 224 13.93 3.01 -13.76
CA GLY A 224 14.27 3.38 -15.14
C GLY A 224 15.34 2.49 -15.77
N MET A 225 16.36 2.09 -14.99
CA MET A 225 17.37 1.14 -15.45
C MET A 225 16.79 -0.26 -15.61
N VAL A 226 16.05 -0.74 -14.59
CA VAL A 226 15.42 -2.06 -14.60
C VAL A 226 14.50 -2.23 -15.81
N LYS A 227 13.63 -1.26 -16.07
CA LYS A 227 12.71 -1.29 -17.22
C LYS A 227 13.46 -1.30 -18.55
N LYS A 228 14.58 -0.58 -18.66
CA LYS A 228 15.41 -0.54 -19.87
C LYS A 228 16.10 -1.88 -20.11
N GLU A 229 16.69 -2.47 -19.08
CA GLU A 229 17.36 -3.77 -19.15
C GLU A 229 16.39 -4.91 -19.50
N LEU A 230 15.13 -4.80 -19.05
CA LEU A 230 14.06 -5.75 -19.35
C LEU A 230 13.34 -5.48 -20.69
N GLY A 231 13.71 -4.43 -21.42
CA GLY A 231 13.08 -4.05 -22.69
C GLY A 231 11.62 -3.57 -22.55
N ILE A 232 11.20 -3.16 -21.35
CA ILE A 232 9.83 -2.66 -21.06
C ILE A 232 9.66 -1.24 -21.57
N ILE A 233 10.73 -0.44 -21.45
CA ILE A 233 10.83 0.86 -22.11
C ILE A 233 11.83 0.72 -23.26
N GLY A 234 11.44 1.17 -24.46
CA GLY A 234 12.34 1.14 -25.61
C GLY A 234 13.62 1.93 -25.36
N GLU A 235 14.69 1.58 -26.08
CA GLU A 235 15.79 2.53 -26.27
C GLU A 235 15.18 3.84 -26.78
N GLN A 236 15.59 4.97 -26.20
CA GLN A 236 15.08 6.27 -26.59
C GLN A 236 15.12 6.44 -28.11
N CYS A 237 13.96 6.32 -28.77
CA CYS A 237 13.87 6.40 -30.22
C CYS A 237 14.45 7.73 -30.69
N ASN A 238 15.56 7.68 -31.42
CA ASN A 238 16.32 8.86 -31.84
C ASN A 238 15.79 9.51 -33.13
N CYS A 239 14.57 9.13 -33.56
CA CYS A 239 13.91 9.76 -34.70
C CYS A 239 13.59 11.24 -34.40
N ALA A 240 13.43 12.02 -35.46
CA ALA A 240 13.18 13.46 -35.35
C ALA A 240 11.92 13.80 -34.52
N GLN A 241 10.88 12.97 -34.60
CA GLN A 241 9.61 13.17 -33.88
C GLN A 241 9.76 12.97 -32.36
N CYS A 242 10.44 11.90 -31.93
CA CYS A 242 10.70 11.63 -30.52
C CYS A 242 11.73 12.61 -29.90
N LYS A 243 12.62 13.17 -30.71
CA LYS A 243 13.50 14.29 -30.30
C LYS A 243 12.70 15.59 -30.15
N ALA A 244 11.79 15.89 -31.07
CA ALA A 244 10.94 17.06 -31.00
C ALA A 244 9.98 17.05 -29.78
N LYS A 245 9.36 15.90 -29.47
CA LYS A 245 8.54 15.74 -28.24
C LYS A 245 9.34 15.93 -26.94
N ARG A 246 10.63 15.55 -26.93
CA ARG A 246 11.52 15.74 -25.78
C ARG A 246 12.00 17.19 -25.64
N ALA A 247 12.15 17.89 -26.75
CA ALA A 247 12.53 19.30 -26.77
C ALA A 247 11.37 20.26 -26.42
N GLY A 248 10.11 19.77 -26.37
CA GLY A 248 8.91 20.59 -26.16
C GLY A 248 8.14 20.35 -24.85
N LYS A 249 8.78 19.82 -23.79
CA LYS A 249 8.09 19.66 -22.49
C LYS A 249 8.15 20.95 -21.66
N ASP A 250 7.14 21.80 -21.85
CA ASP A 250 6.56 22.63 -20.79
C ASP A 250 5.16 22.09 -20.45
N ASP A 251 4.89 21.97 -19.15
CA ASP A 251 3.62 21.77 -18.45
C ASP A 251 2.40 21.33 -19.28
N ASN A 252 2.18 20.03 -19.36
CA ASN A 252 0.93 19.40 -18.93
C ASN A 252 1.06 17.88 -19.04
N GLY A 253 0.93 17.24 -17.88
CA GLY A 253 1.04 15.80 -17.72
C GLY A 253 -0.15 15.07 -18.33
N GLU A 254 -0.04 14.69 -19.58
CA GLU A 254 -0.76 13.57 -20.17
C GLU A 254 -0.10 13.23 -21.50
N ASN A 255 0.42 12.01 -21.63
CA ASN A 255 0.51 11.25 -22.88
C ASN A 255 1.32 9.98 -22.68
N ASP A 256 0.60 8.86 -22.54
CA ASP A 256 1.07 7.57 -23.03
C ASP A 256 0.11 7.12 -24.14
N LYS A 257 0.50 7.38 -25.39
CA LYS A 257 0.09 6.60 -26.55
C LYS A 257 1.30 6.39 -27.45
N GLU A 258 1.73 5.13 -27.41
CA GLU A 258 2.40 4.32 -28.44
C GLU A 258 3.51 4.99 -29.28
N CYS A 259 4.73 4.53 -29.03
CA CYS A 259 5.67 4.13 -30.07
C CYS A 259 6.37 2.85 -29.63
#